data_AF-H0GAH7-F1
#
_entry.id   AF-H0GAH7-F1
#
_cell.length_a   1.000
_cell.length_b   1.000
_cell.length_c   1.000
_cell.angle_alpha   90.00
_cell.angle_beta   90.00
_cell.angle_gamma   90.00
#
_symmetry.space_group_name_H-M   'P 1'
#
loop_
_entity.id
_entity.type
_entity.pdbx_description
1 polymer ?
#
loop_
_entity_poly.entity_id
_entity_poly.type
_entity_poly.pdbx_seq_one_letter_code
_entity_poly.pdbx_strand_id
1 'polypeptide(L)'
;MVSTAFAGIGDFERSLIVERTSAGRIAAKARGVRFGPSPALSAAQIENARKLIKDEEKPVAEVARLLGVHRATLYRALADAPAEA
;
A
#
# COMPACT_ATOMS: atom_id res chain seq x y z
N MET A 1 3.90 -44.26 7.54
CA MET A 1 3.99 -44.14 9.00
C MET A 1 5.08 -43.14 9.40
N VAL A 2 6.37 -43.39 9.13
CA VAL A 2 7.46 -42.47 9.52
C VAL A 2 7.37 -41.08 8.85
N SER A 3 7.09 -41.01 7.55
CA SER A 3 6.90 -39.73 6.84
C SER A 3 5.73 -38.88 7.40
N THR A 4 4.66 -39.54 7.86
CA THR A 4 3.48 -38.89 8.45
C THR A 4 3.80 -38.19 9.77
N ALA A 5 4.65 -38.79 10.60
CA ALA A 5 5.09 -38.18 11.85
C ALA A 5 5.92 -36.91 11.59
N PHE A 6 6.84 -36.96 10.63
CA PHE A 6 7.63 -35.79 10.25
C PHE A 6 6.79 -34.69 9.60
N ALA A 7 5.79 -35.05 8.79
CA ALA A 7 4.84 -34.08 8.26
C ALA A 7 4.07 -33.36 9.39
N GLY A 8 3.58 -34.11 10.39
CA GLY A 8 2.90 -33.55 11.54
C GLY A 8 3.78 -32.59 12.37
N ILE A 9 5.06 -32.91 12.53
CA ILE A 9 6.03 -32.02 13.19
C ILE A 9 6.25 -30.74 12.38
N GLY A 10 6.41 -30.86 11.06
CA GLY A 10 6.57 -29.70 10.17
C GLY A 10 5.36 -28.76 10.19
N ASP A 11 4.15 -29.31 10.20
CA ASP A 11 2.91 -28.53 10.30
C ASP A 11 2.80 -27.83 11.67
N PHE A 12 3.19 -28.50 12.75
CA PHE A 12 3.23 -27.91 14.08
C PHE A 12 4.20 -26.73 14.16
N GLU A 13 5.45 -26.88 13.70
CA GLU A 13 6.41 -25.79 13.68
C GLU A 13 5.93 -24.60 12.83
N ARG A 14 5.32 -24.88 11.67
CA ARG A 14 4.73 -23.84 10.82
C ARG A 14 3.61 -23.09 11.54
N SER A 15 2.74 -23.79 12.28
CA SER A 15 1.66 -23.15 13.05
C SER A 15 2.22 -22.18 14.11
N LEU A 16 3.28 -22.57 14.82
CA LEU A 16 3.93 -21.71 15.82
C LEU A 16 4.56 -20.45 15.20
N ILE A 17 5.17 -20.58 14.01
CA ILE A 17 5.73 -19.43 13.27
C ILE A 17 4.62 -18.46 12.86
N VAL A 18 3.50 -19.00 12.35
CA VAL A 18 2.34 -18.19 11.93
C VAL A 18 1.74 -17.46 13.12
N GLU A 19 1.54 -18.13 14.24
CA GLU A 19 1.00 -17.55 15.47
C GLU A 19 1.87 -16.38 15.95
N ARG A 20 3.18 -16.61 16.09
CA ARG A 20 4.11 -15.58 16.55
C ARG A 20 4.20 -14.39 15.60
N THR A 21 4.22 -14.65 14.29
CA THR A 21 4.24 -13.58 13.26
C THR A 21 2.96 -12.77 13.28
N SER A 22 1.81 -13.43 13.48
CA SER A 22 0.51 -12.77 13.60
C SER A 22 0.46 -11.86 14.82
N ALA A 23 0.87 -12.36 15.99
CA ALA A 23 0.95 -11.57 17.22
C ALA A 23 1.85 -10.34 17.05
N GLY A 24 3.03 -10.51 16.44
CA GLY A 24 3.94 -9.42 16.12
C GLY A 24 3.34 -8.38 15.16
N ARG A 25 2.63 -8.84 14.12
CA ARG A 25 1.93 -7.97 13.16
C ARG A 25 0.84 -7.14 13.84
N ILE A 26 0.05 -7.75 14.72
CA ILE A 26 -0.99 -7.06 15.50
C ILE A 26 -0.35 -5.98 16.38
N ALA A 27 0.71 -6.33 17.11
CA ALA A 27 1.42 -5.38 17.96
C ALA A 27 2.04 -4.21 17.15
N ALA A 28 2.61 -4.49 15.98
CA ALA A 28 3.14 -3.47 15.08
C ALA A 28 2.02 -2.56 14.52
N LYS A 29 0.87 -3.13 14.15
CA LYS A 29 -0.30 -2.35 13.72
C LYS A 29 -0.81 -1.45 14.86
N ALA A 30 -0.84 -1.94 16.10
CA ALA A 30 -1.23 -1.15 17.27
C ALA A 30 -0.26 0.02 17.55
N ARG A 31 1.03 -0.13 17.23
CA ARG A 31 2.02 0.96 17.27
C ARG A 31 1.92 1.93 16.10
N GLY A 32 0.99 1.73 15.16
CA GLY A 32 0.83 2.59 13.98
C GLY A 32 1.83 2.31 12.86
N VAL A 33 2.51 1.15 12.87
CA VAL A 33 3.39 0.77 11.75
C VAL A 33 2.55 0.63 10.48
N ARG A 34 2.90 1.41 9.46
CA ARG A 34 2.28 1.30 8.14
C ARG A 34 2.75 0.01 7.47
N PHE A 35 1.79 -0.83 7.08
CA PHE A 35 2.02 -2.02 6.28
C PHE A 35 1.69 -1.78 4.80
N GLY A 36 2.22 -2.65 3.94
CA GLY A 36 2.00 -2.59 2.50
C GLY A 36 2.91 -1.57 1.79
N PRO A 37 2.73 -1.41 0.47
CA PRO A 37 3.53 -0.48 -0.30
C PRO A 37 3.31 0.98 0.13
N SER A 38 4.40 1.75 0.08
CA SER A 38 4.32 3.21 0.20
C SER A 38 3.49 3.80 -0.95
N PRO A 39 2.81 4.93 -0.76
CA PRO A 39 2.10 5.59 -1.85
C PRO A 39 3.11 5.98 -2.93
N ALA A 40 2.71 5.87 -4.19
CA ALA A 40 3.56 6.27 -5.31
C ALA A 40 3.71 7.79 -5.43
N LEU A 41 2.81 8.57 -4.84
CA LEU A 41 2.80 10.03 -4.88
C LEU A 41 2.76 10.61 -3.46
N SER A 42 3.51 11.69 -3.23
CA SER A 42 3.43 12.48 -2.00
C SER A 42 2.19 13.39 -2.00
N ALA A 43 1.78 13.87 -0.83
CA ALA A 43 0.66 14.81 -0.71
C ALA A 43 0.87 16.07 -1.57
N ALA A 44 2.07 16.64 -1.54
CA ALA A 44 2.44 17.81 -2.36
C ALA A 44 2.36 17.52 -3.86
N GLN A 45 2.73 16.31 -4.30
CA GLN A 45 2.58 15.91 -5.70
C GLN A 45 1.11 15.78 -6.11
N ILE A 46 0.24 15.29 -5.22
CA ILE A 46 -1.20 15.19 -5.47
C ILE A 46 -1.83 16.59 -5.56
N GLU A 47 -1.45 17.52 -4.68
CA GLU A 47 -1.92 18.91 -4.73
C GLU A 47 -1.47 19.61 -6.01
N ASN A 48 -0.19 19.46 -6.39
CA ASN A 48 0.32 19.99 -7.66
C ASN A 48 -0.42 19.37 -8.85
N ALA A 49 -0.70 18.07 -8.84
CA ALA A 49 -1.49 17.44 -9.88
C ALA A 49 -2.91 18.01 -9.97
N ARG A 50 -3.56 18.28 -8.82
CA ARG A 50 -4.89 18.91 -8.76
C ARG A 50 -4.89 20.30 -9.40
N LYS A 51 -3.88 21.13 -9.09
CA LYS A 51 -3.72 22.47 -9.67
C LYS A 51 -3.49 22.42 -11.18
N LEU A 52 -2.58 21.55 -11.63
CA LEU A 52 -2.31 21.38 -13.07
C LEU A 52 -3.56 20.95 -13.86
N ILE A 53 -4.41 20.12 -13.26
CA ILE A 53 -5.65 19.64 -13.91
C ILE A 53 -6.75 20.71 -13.87
N LYS A 54 -6.93 21.40 -12.73
CA LYS A 54 -8.04 22.35 -12.54
C LYS A 54 -7.74 23.76 -13.06
N ASP A 55 -6.54 24.27 -12.78
CA ASP A 55 -6.18 25.68 -13.03
C ASP A 55 -5.58 25.86 -14.42
N GLU A 56 -4.79 24.88 -14.89
CA GLU A 56 -4.13 24.91 -16.20
C GLU A 56 -4.83 24.05 -17.26
N GLU A 57 -5.98 23.43 -16.93
CA GLU A 57 -6.78 22.54 -17.79
C GLU A 57 -5.96 21.43 -18.50
N LYS A 58 -4.82 21.02 -17.92
CA LYS A 58 -3.93 20.03 -18.54
C LYS A 58 -4.58 18.64 -18.52
N PRO A 59 -4.43 17.86 -19.60
CA PRO A 59 -4.97 16.52 -19.65
C PRO A 59 -4.30 15.61 -18.62
N VAL A 60 -5.09 14.80 -17.92
CA VAL A 60 -4.63 13.88 -16.86
C VAL A 60 -3.50 12.95 -17.35
N ALA A 61 -3.52 12.56 -18.63
CA ALA A 61 -2.48 11.73 -19.24
C ALA A 61 -1.12 12.44 -19.34
N GLU A 62 -1.10 13.76 -19.51
CA GLU A 62 0.13 14.55 -19.50
C GLU A 62 0.65 14.74 -18.08
N VAL A 63 -0.23 15.08 -17.14
CA VAL A 63 0.12 15.23 -15.72
C VAL A 63 0.68 13.92 -15.15
N ALA A 64 0.08 12.77 -15.50
CA ALA A 64 0.58 11.46 -15.10
C ALA A 64 2.00 11.18 -15.65
N ARG A 65 2.25 11.54 -16.91
CA ARG A 65 3.59 11.41 -17.52
C ARG A 65 4.61 12.32 -16.83
N LEU A 66 4.25 13.57 -16.52
CA LEU A 66 5.11 14.51 -15.80
C LEU A 66 5.50 13.99 -14.41
N LEU A 67 4.56 13.32 -13.73
CA LEU A 67 4.80 12.72 -12.41
C LEU A 67 5.41 11.31 -12.46
N GLY A 68 5.67 10.76 -13.66
CA GLY A 68 6.26 9.44 -13.83
C GLY A 68 5.36 8.28 -13.36
N VAL A 69 4.04 8.49 -13.30
CA VAL A 69 3.08 7.47 -12.86
C VAL A 69 2.09 7.11 -13.95
N HIS A 70 1.51 5.91 -13.86
CA HIS A 70 0.41 5.54 -14.75
C HIS A 70 -0.85 6.37 -14.43
N ARG A 71 -1.66 6.69 -15.45
CA ARG A 71 -2.93 7.41 -15.29
C ARG A 71 -3.84 6.83 -14.21
N ALA A 72 -3.88 5.50 -14.07
CA ALA A 72 -4.68 4.83 -13.06
C ALA A 72 -4.19 5.13 -11.64
N THR A 73 -2.88 5.25 -11.43
CA THR A 73 -2.30 5.64 -10.14
C THR A 73 -2.68 7.08 -9.79
N LEU A 74 -2.65 7.98 -10.78
CA LEU A 74 -3.05 9.37 -10.58
C LEU A 74 -4.55 9.48 -10.25
N TYR A 75 -5.42 8.76 -10.97
CA TYR A 75 -6.86 8.73 -10.64
C TYR A 75 -7.14 8.21 -9.23
N ARG A 76 -6.49 7.11 -8.83
CA ARG A 76 -6.63 6.56 -7.47
C ARG A 76 -6.16 7.55 -6.42
N ALA A 77 -5.00 8.18 -6.63
CA ALA A 77 -4.47 9.18 -5.71
C ALA A 77 -5.37 10.42 -5.57
N LEU A 78 -6.02 10.84 -6.67
CA LEU A 78 -6.95 11.97 -6.64
C LEU A 78 -8.28 11.64 -5.93
N ALA A 79 -8.75 10.39 -6.04
CA ALA A 79 -9.96 9.90 -5.39
C ALA A 79 -9.77 9.58 -3.90
N ASP A 80 -8.61 9.02 -3.52
CA ASP A 80 -8.27 8.66 -2.14
C ASP A 80 -7.80 9.87 -1.31
N ALA A 81 -7.37 10.96 -1.95
CA ALA A 81 -6.97 12.15 -1.23
C ALA A 81 -8.22 12.89 -0.72
N PRO A 82 -8.35 13.13 0.59
CA PRO A 82 -9.50 13.84 1.14
C PRO A 82 -9.68 15.18 0.42
N ALA A 83 -10.91 15.45 0.00
CA ALA A 83 -11.31 16.80 -0.36
C ALA A 83 -11.37 17.57 0.97
N GLU A 84 -10.35 18.40 1.20
CA GLU A 84 -10.30 19.51 2.17
C GLU A 84 -10.95 19.30 3.55
N ALA A 85 -10.10 19.29 4.59
CA ALA A 85 -10.42 19.89 5.88
C ALA A 85 -9.70 21.24 5.95
#